data_AF-A0A6L5FUQ4-F1
#
_entry.id   AF-A0A6L5FUQ4-F1
#
_cell.length_a   1.000
_cell.length_b   1.000
_cell.length_c   1.000
_cell.angle_alpha   90.00
_cell.angle_beta   90.00
_cell.angle_gamma   90.00
#
_symmetry.space_group_name_H-M   'P 1'
#
loop_
_entity.id
_entity.type
_entity.pdbx_description
1 polymer ?
#
loop_
_entity_poly.entity_id
_entity_poly.type
_entity_poly.pdbx_seq_one_letter_code
_entity_poly.pdbx_strand_id
1 'polypeptide(L)' 'MPGTALMFCSGCGRPRAECPGDCLGPLDPPRFCPQCARRLDVQVTPQGYRATCRRHGPLPE' A
#
# COMPACT_ATOMS: atom_id res chain seq x y z
N MET A 1 13.34 -13.42 2.99
CA MET A 1 11.99 -13.47 3.60
C MET A 1 11.87 -12.33 4.60
N PRO A 2 10.88 -11.44 4.43
CA PRO A 2 9.73 -11.49 5.32
C PRO A 2 8.42 -11.46 4.53
N GLY A 3 7.54 -12.42 4.81
CA GLY A 3 6.15 -12.39 4.35
C GLY A 3 5.44 -11.27 5.09
N THR A 4 5.11 -10.21 4.36
CA THR A 4 4.39 -9.04 4.84
C THR A 4 3.00 -9.44 5.31
N ALA A 5 2.81 -9.58 6.62
CA ALA A 5 1.47 -9.62 7.20
C ALA A 5 0.72 -8.33 6.81
N LEU A 6 -0.25 -8.44 5.92
CA LEU A 6 -1.09 -7.33 5.45
C LEU A 6 -2.06 -6.92 6.57
N MET A 7 -1.55 -6.19 7.55
CA MET A 7 -2.31 -5.74 8.73
C MET A 7 -3.25 -4.58 8.40
N PHE A 8 -2.92 -3.78 7.38
CA PHE A 8 -3.67 -2.60 6.99
C PHE A 8 -4.01 -2.62 5.50
N CYS A 9 -5.11 -1.96 5.15
CA CYS A 9 -5.52 -1.80 3.77
C CYS A 9 -4.69 -0.73 3.06
N SER A 10 -4.14 -1.07 1.90
CA SER A 10 -3.32 -0.18 1.08
C SER A 10 -4.10 0.95 0.40
N GLY A 11 -5.44 0.87 0.34
CA GLY A 11 -6.31 1.91 -0.21
C GLY A 11 -6.75 2.96 0.80
N CYS A 12 -7.23 2.53 1.98
CA CYS A 12 -7.81 3.43 2.98
C CYS A 12 -6.98 3.60 4.27
N GLY A 13 -5.93 2.79 4.49
CA GLY A 13 -5.08 2.85 5.68
C GLY A 13 -5.71 2.27 6.96
N ARG A 14 -6.95 1.77 6.92
CA ARG A 14 -7.60 1.09 8.05
C ARG A 14 -7.08 -0.33 8.26
N PRO A 15 -7.15 -0.88 9.48
CA PRO A 15 -6.81 -2.29 9.71
C PRO A 15 -7.66 -3.20 8.81
N ARG A 16 -7.05 -4.26 8.29
CA ARG A 16 -7.65 -5.18 7.31
C ARG A 16 -8.97 -5.78 7.82
N ALA A 17 -9.08 -5.99 9.14
CA ALA A 17 -10.29 -6.51 9.78
C ALA A 17 -11.49 -5.55 9.74
N GLU A 18 -11.27 -4.25 9.50
CA GLU A 18 -12.31 -3.22 9.51
C GLU A 18 -12.56 -2.57 8.13
N CYS A 19 -11.76 -2.87 7.08
CA CYS A 19 -12.06 -2.39 5.72
C CYS A 19 -13.09 -3.35 5.09
N PRO A 20 -14.24 -2.85 4.60
CA PRO A 20 -15.30 -3.66 3.98
C PRO A 20 -14.93 -4.30 2.62
N GLY A 21 -13.66 -4.25 2.21
CA GLY A 21 -13.21 -4.66 0.88
C GLY A 21 -13.41 -3.57 -0.17
N ASP A 22 -12.74 -3.69 -1.31
CA ASP A 22 -12.83 -2.75 -2.47
C ASP A 22 -12.24 -1.34 -2.28
N CYS A 23 -11.46 -1.15 -1.22
CA CYS A 23 -10.84 0.14 -0.89
C CYS A 23 -9.75 0.60 -1.92
N LEU A 24 -9.26 -0.26 -2.81
CA LEU A 24 -8.24 0.03 -3.83
C LEU A 24 -8.73 -0.47 -5.20
N GLY A 25 -8.95 0.46 -6.13
CA GLY A 25 -9.35 0.10 -7.50
C GLY A 25 -8.22 -0.57 -8.28
N PRO A 26 -8.53 -1.32 -9.35
CA PRO A 26 -7.53 -2.07 -10.14
C PRO A 26 -6.50 -1.17 -10.83
N LEU A 27 -6.82 0.11 -11.03
CA LEU A 27 -5.94 1.12 -11.63
C LEU A 27 -5.39 2.11 -10.59
N ASP A 28 -5.77 1.96 -9.32
CA ASP A 28 -5.36 2.90 -8.26
C ASP A 28 -4.06 2.40 -7.59
N PRO A 29 -2.98 3.20 -7.59
CA PRO A 29 -1.76 2.79 -6.94
C PRO A 29 -1.94 2.76 -5.41
N PRO A 30 -1.26 1.85 -4.69
CA PRO A 30 -1.38 1.71 -3.25
C PRO A 30 -0.95 3.00 -2.55
N ARG A 31 -1.88 3.59 -1.80
CA ARG A 31 -1.68 4.88 -1.11
C ARG A 31 -1.08 4.72 0.27
N PHE A 32 -1.29 3.56 0.90
CA PHE A 32 -0.87 3.27 2.27
C PHE A 32 -0.05 1.99 2.37
N CYS A 33 0.91 1.97 3.29
CA CYS A 33 1.73 0.81 3.57
C CYS A 33 0.89 -0.24 4.34
N PRO A 34 0.84 -1.49 3.87
CA PRO A 34 0.04 -2.53 4.51
C PRO A 34 0.57 -2.99 5.87
N GLN A 35 1.77 -2.53 6.28
CA GLN A 35 2.37 -2.85 7.58
C GLN A 35 2.21 -1.77 8.64
N CYS A 36 2.15 -0.50 8.25
CA CYS A 36 2.16 0.62 9.20
C CYS A 36 1.08 1.68 8.97
N ALA A 37 0.14 1.45 8.04
CA ALA A 37 -0.93 2.37 7.68
C ALA A 37 -0.45 3.80 7.31
N ARG A 38 0.83 3.96 6.97
CA ARG A 38 1.41 5.26 6.61
C ARG A 38 1.27 5.50 5.11
N ARG A 39 1.05 6.74 4.71
CA ARG A 39 1.07 7.13 3.29
C ARG A 39 2.39 6.74 2.64
N LEU A 40 2.29 6.07 1.50
CA LEU A 40 3.39 5.73 0.62
C LEU A 40 3.74 6.95 -0.22
N ASP A 41 5.02 7.11 -0.53
CA ASP A 41 5.44 7.99 -1.61
C ASP A 41 5.19 7.25 -2.92
N VAL A 42 4.14 7.65 -3.62
CA VAL A 42 3.71 7.03 -4.88
C VAL A 42 4.15 7.91 -6.02
N GLN A 43 5.06 7.40 -6.83
CA GLN A 43 5.47 8.03 -8.07
C GLN A 43 4.84 7.30 -9.25
N VAL A 44 3.87 7.96 -9.89
CA VAL A 44 3.25 7.47 -11.11
C VAL A 44 4.17 7.80 -12.29
N THR A 45 4.44 6.79 -13.12
CA THR A 45 5.24 6.89 -14.34
C THR A 45 4.44 6.32 -15.52
N PRO A 46 4.80 6.62 -16.78
CA PRO A 46 4.12 6.03 -17.94
C PRO A 46 4.21 4.49 -18.00
N GLN A 47 5.19 3.90 -17.33
CA GLN A 47 5.45 2.45 -17.31
C GLN A 47 4.73 1.73 -16.16
N GLY A 48 4.12 2.47 -15.22
CA GLY A 48 3.54 1.92 -13.99
C GLY A 48 3.72 2.88 -12.82
N TYR A 49 3.76 2.37 -11.59
CA TYR A 49 3.98 3.21 -10.41
C TYR A 49 5.07 2.61 -9.51
N ARG A 50 5.78 3.49 -8.80
CA ARG A 50 6.69 3.12 -7.71
C ARG A 50 6.08 3.56 -6.39
N ALA A 51 6.04 2.66 -5.42
CA ALA A 51 5.52 2.94 -4.09
C ALA A 51 6.59 2.70 -3.02
N THR A 52 6.98 3.76 -2.31
CA THR A 52 8.02 3.70 -1.28
C THR A 52 7.45 4.04 0.09
N CYS A 53 7.61 3.13 1.06
CA CYS A 53 7.27 3.41 2.44
C CYS A 53 8.40 4.19 3.12
N ARG A 54 8.09 5.32 3.75
CA ARG A 54 9.08 6.11 4.50
C ARG A 54 9.67 5.40 5.73
N ARG A 55 9.00 4.35 6.26
CA ARG A 55 9.47 3.56 7.41
C ARG A 55 10.17 2.28 6.97
N HIS A 56 9.63 1.59 5.97
CA HIS A 56 10.05 0.23 5.60
C HIS A 56 10.86 0.18 4.29
N GLY A 57 10.97 1.29 3.57
CA GLY A 57 11.62 1.33 2.26
C GLY A 57 10.68 0.96 1.11
N PRO A 58 11.22 0.69 -0.09
CA PRO A 58 10.42 0.36 -1.27
C PRO A 58 9.60 -0.90 -1.04
N LEU A 59 8.32 -0.87 -1.41
CA LEU A 59 7.52 -2.07 -1.47
C LEU A 59 8.02 -2.92 -2.66
N PRO A 60 8.17 -4.25 -2.50
CA PRO A 60 8.46 -5.11 -3.64
C PRO A 60 7.31 -5.04 -4.64
N GLU A 61 7.68 -4.97 -5.91
CA GLU A 61 6.81 -4.96 -7.09
C GLU A 61 5.83 -6.14 -7.17
#